data_AF-A0A957WKB3-F1
#
_entry.id   AF-A0A957WKB3-F1
#
_cell.length_a   1.000
_cell.length_b   1.000
_cell.length_c   1.000
_cell.angle_alpha   90.00
_cell.angle_beta   90.00
_cell.angle_gamma   90.00
#
_symmetry.space_group_name_H-M   'P 1'
#
loop_
_entity.id
_entity.type
_entity.pdbx_description
1 polymer ?
#
loop_
_entity_poly.entity_id
_entity_poly.type
_entity_poly.pdbx_seq_one_letter_code
_entity_poly.pdbx_strand_id
1 'polypeptide(L)'
;MTLNSSTIPITFADNNELVEFDFETGDFLGWMQEECCAHSQRIVTSPVRSGHHAVRFEVRDDDRYFSASRSEIHRSSDRDTLGQDYWYGFSIYIPEEW
;
A
#
# COMPACT_ATOMS: atom_id res chain seq x y z
N MET A 1 40.02 -5.04 32.61
CA MET A 1 38.65 -5.32 32.18
C MET A 1 38.39 -4.42 30.99
N THR A 2 38.60 -4.93 29.79
CA THR A 2 38.50 -4.20 28.52
C THR A 2 37.44 -4.93 27.69
N LEU A 3 36.33 -4.24 27.38
CA LEU A 3 35.28 -4.79 26.53
C LEU A 3 35.72 -4.57 25.08
N ASN A 4 36.04 -5.66 24.38
CA ASN A 4 36.22 -5.65 22.93
C ASN A 4 34.84 -5.45 22.29
N SER A 5 34.61 -4.27 21.71
CA SER A 5 33.50 -4.04 20.79
C SER A 5 33.90 -4.58 19.43
N SER A 6 33.41 -5.77 19.09
CA SER A 6 33.46 -6.30 17.74
C SER A 6 32.37 -5.60 16.92
N THR A 7 32.76 -4.61 16.13
CA THR A 7 31.93 -4.04 15.07
C THR A 7 31.72 -5.11 14.00
N ILE A 8 30.50 -5.65 13.91
CA ILE A 8 30.07 -6.42 12.75
C ILE A 8 29.93 -5.43 11.59
N PRO A 9 30.62 -5.63 10.46
CA PRO A 9 30.35 -4.85 9.27
C PRO A 9 28.94 -5.21 8.78
N ILE A 10 28.02 -4.25 8.85
CA ILE A 10 26.72 -4.39 8.18
C ILE A 10 27.01 -4.25 6.68
N THR A 11 27.08 -5.38 5.99
CA THR A 11 27.05 -5.42 4.54
C THR A 11 25.63 -5.04 4.13
N PHE A 12 25.45 -3.89 3.47
CA PHE A 12 24.20 -3.59 2.77
C PHE A 12 24.11 -4.58 1.60
N ALA A 13 23.38 -5.66 1.79
CA ALA A 13 22.98 -6.49 0.66
C ALA A 13 21.99 -5.67 -0.17
N ASP A 14 22.20 -5.60 -1.49
CA ASP A 14 21.18 -5.25 -2.48
C ASP A 14 20.08 -6.31 -2.42
N ASN A 15 19.26 -6.25 -1.37
CA ASN A 15 18.08 -7.07 -1.24
C ASN A 15 17.02 -6.43 -2.14
N ASN A 16 17.06 -6.73 -3.44
CA ASN A 16 15.93 -6.47 -4.36
C ASN A 16 14.75 -7.37 -3.96
N GLU A 17 14.23 -7.15 -2.77
CA GLU A 17 13.04 -7.82 -2.26
C GLU A 17 11.83 -7.16 -2.91
N LEU A 18 11.13 -7.92 -3.75
CA LEU A 18 9.80 -7.55 -4.19
C LEU A 18 8.90 -7.56 -2.96
N VAL A 19 8.54 -6.38 -2.48
CA VAL A 19 7.50 -6.27 -1.45
C VAL A 19 6.15 -6.22 -2.16
N GLU A 20 5.43 -7.34 -2.12
CA GLU A 20 4.08 -7.44 -2.66
C GLU A 20 3.07 -7.11 -1.56
N PHE A 21 2.34 -6.02 -1.77
CA PHE A 21 1.19 -5.64 -0.98
C PHE A 21 -0.06 -5.93 -1.82
N ASP A 22 -0.61 -7.13 -1.68
CA ASP A 22 -1.85 -7.54 -2.35
C ASP A 22 -3.06 -7.40 -1.38
N PHE A 23 -4.19 -8.01 -1.75
CA PHE A 23 -5.41 -8.04 -0.93
C PHE A 23 -5.85 -9.47 -0.62
N GLU A 24 -5.02 -10.48 -0.87
CA GLU A 24 -5.44 -11.89 -0.84
C GLU A 24 -5.77 -12.38 0.58
N THR A 25 -5.30 -11.67 1.61
CA THR A 25 -5.70 -11.86 3.02
C THR A 25 -7.16 -11.48 3.28
N GLY A 26 -7.82 -10.79 2.35
CA GLY A 26 -9.18 -10.27 2.50
C GLY A 26 -9.28 -8.99 3.33
N ASP A 27 -8.14 -8.34 3.60
CA ASP A 27 -8.04 -7.11 4.39
C ASP A 27 -7.01 -6.13 3.80
N PHE A 28 -6.69 -5.07 4.55
CA PHE A 28 -5.74 -4.03 4.16
C PHE A 28 -4.36 -4.21 4.81
N LEU A 29 -3.97 -5.44 5.17
CA LEU A 29 -2.70 -5.68 5.85
C LEU A 29 -1.52 -5.13 5.04
N GLY A 30 -0.72 -4.26 5.67
CA GLY A 30 0.42 -3.59 5.03
C GLY A 30 0.11 -2.23 4.39
N TRP A 31 -1.18 -1.88 4.26
CA TRP A 31 -1.63 -0.59 3.75
C TRP A 31 -2.10 0.33 4.88
N MET A 32 -1.74 1.61 4.79
CA MET A 32 -2.45 2.67 5.51
C MET A 32 -3.61 3.17 4.66
N GLN A 33 -4.74 3.47 5.31
CA GLN A 33 -5.98 3.89 4.66
C GLN A 33 -6.30 5.34 5.02
N GLU A 34 -6.64 6.13 4.00
CA GLU A 34 -7.08 7.51 4.11
C GLU A 34 -8.50 7.60 3.54
N GLU A 35 -9.48 7.46 4.42
CA GLU A 35 -10.91 7.34 4.08
C GLU A 35 -11.82 8.01 5.11
N CYS A 36 -12.99 8.50 4.68
CA CYS A 36 -13.98 9.06 5.60
C CYS A 36 -14.93 8.02 6.18
N CYS A 37 -15.16 6.94 5.42
CA CYS A 37 -16.41 6.21 5.48
C CYS A 37 -16.23 4.76 5.03
N ALA A 38 -17.02 3.83 5.58
CA ALA A 38 -16.90 2.40 5.29
C ALA A 38 -17.20 2.00 3.82
N HIS A 39 -17.84 2.88 3.04
CA HIS A 39 -18.03 2.64 1.60
C HIS A 39 -16.84 3.08 0.76
N SER A 40 -15.99 3.95 1.30
CA SER A 40 -14.91 4.60 0.56
C SER A 40 -13.87 3.60 0.09
N GLN A 41 -13.56 2.60 0.92
CA GLN A 41 -12.66 1.49 0.57
C GLN A 41 -13.31 0.17 0.96
N ARG A 42 -13.35 -0.77 0.03
CA ARG A 42 -13.87 -2.12 0.29
C ARG A 42 -13.01 -3.16 -0.39
N ILE A 43 -12.65 -4.21 0.34
CA ILE A 43 -12.15 -5.43 -0.27
C ILE A 43 -13.31 -6.14 -0.94
N VAL A 44 -13.16 -6.46 -2.22
CA VAL A 44 -14.18 -7.09 -3.06
C VAL A 44 -13.61 -8.33 -3.72
N THR A 45 -14.50 -9.26 -4.11
CA THR A 45 -14.14 -10.48 -4.83
C THR A 45 -14.49 -10.45 -6.31
N SER A 46 -15.09 -9.36 -6.79
CA SER A 46 -15.36 -9.11 -8.21
C SER A 46 -15.61 -7.60 -8.44
N PRO A 47 -14.99 -6.98 -9.46
CA PRO A 47 -13.98 -7.53 -10.36
C PRO A 47 -12.61 -7.68 -9.68
N VAL A 48 -11.82 -8.68 -10.10
CA VAL A 48 -10.47 -8.96 -9.57
C VAL A 48 -9.55 -9.28 -10.75
N ARG A 49 -8.35 -8.68 -10.78
CA ARG A 49 -7.35 -8.96 -11.84
C ARG A 49 -6.73 -10.35 -11.67
N SER A 50 -6.33 -10.68 -10.45
CA SER A 50 -5.58 -11.87 -10.08
C SER A 50 -5.91 -12.25 -8.65
N GLY A 51 -5.91 -13.54 -8.34
CA GLY A 51 -6.29 -14.02 -7.02
C GLY A 51 -7.81 -13.95 -6.79
N HIS A 52 -8.21 -13.64 -5.55
CA HIS A 52 -9.59 -13.65 -5.08
C HIS A 52 -10.07 -12.29 -4.63
N HIS A 53 -9.17 -11.33 -4.39
CA HIS A 53 -9.52 -10.06 -3.80
C HIS A 53 -8.91 -8.87 -4.55
N ALA A 54 -9.64 -7.77 -4.53
CA ALA A 54 -9.17 -6.46 -4.98
C ALA A 54 -9.74 -5.38 -4.06
N VAL A 55 -9.11 -4.22 -4.01
CA VAL A 55 -9.70 -3.03 -3.39
C VAL A 55 -10.60 -2.29 -4.38
N ARG A 56 -11.76 -1.85 -3.91
CA ARG A 56 -12.63 -0.91 -4.59
C ARG A 56 -12.63 0.42 -3.85
N PHE A 57 -12.32 1.49 -4.58
CA PHE A 57 -12.43 2.87 -4.11
C PHE A 57 -13.76 3.49 -4.55
N GLU A 58 -14.36 4.28 -3.67
CA GLU A 58 -15.55 5.10 -3.95
C GLU A 58 -15.42 6.44 -3.23
N VAL A 59 -15.82 7.51 -3.91
CA VAL A 59 -15.95 8.84 -3.32
C VAL A 59 -17.29 9.39 -3.78
N ARG A 60 -18.12 9.83 -2.83
CA ARG A 60 -19.41 10.49 -3.06
C ARG A 60 -19.27 12.00 -2.92
N ASP A 61 -20.21 12.76 -3.48
CA ASP A 61 -20.21 14.22 -3.43
C ASP A 61 -20.20 14.79 -1.99
N ASP A 62 -20.80 14.06 -1.06
CA ASP A 62 -20.87 14.42 0.36
C ASP A 62 -19.72 13.85 1.20
N ASP A 63 -18.84 13.02 0.62
CA ASP A 63 -17.71 12.45 1.34
C ASP A 63 -16.66 13.51 1.67
N ARG A 64 -16.29 13.56 2.95
CA ARG A 64 -15.28 14.49 3.48
C ARG A 64 -14.25 13.75 4.31
N TYR A 65 -13.03 13.73 3.80
CA TYR A 65 -11.83 13.39 4.54
C TYR A 65 -11.07 14.67 4.88
N PHE A 66 -11.26 15.16 6.10
CA PHE A 66 -10.90 16.53 6.50
C PHE A 66 -11.52 17.59 5.58
N SER A 67 -10.71 18.33 4.81
CA SER A 67 -11.14 19.40 3.91
C SER A 67 -11.25 18.98 2.43
N ALA A 68 -10.97 17.71 2.11
CA ALA A 68 -10.99 17.18 0.74
C ALA A 68 -11.87 15.91 0.65
N SER A 69 -12.17 15.47 -0.56
CA SER A 69 -12.79 14.16 -0.80
C SER A 69 -11.66 13.19 -1.16
N ARG A 70 -11.41 12.20 -0.31
CA ARG A 70 -10.26 11.28 -0.43
C ARG A 70 -10.66 9.85 -0.09
N SER A 71 -10.16 8.92 -0.90
CA SER A 71 -10.16 7.49 -0.65
C SER A 71 -8.89 6.89 -1.22
N GLU A 72 -7.84 6.80 -0.40
CA GLU A 72 -6.50 6.39 -0.81
C GLU A 72 -5.93 5.32 0.11
N ILE A 73 -5.11 4.43 -0.45
CA ILE A 73 -4.18 3.60 0.32
C ILE A 73 -2.75 4.02 0.03
N HIS A 74 -1.88 3.88 1.02
CA HIS A 74 -0.45 4.14 0.84
C HIS A 74 0.39 3.19 1.69
N ARG A 75 1.62 2.93 1.22
CA ARG A 75 2.64 2.30 2.08
C ARG A 75 3.14 3.32 3.09
N SER A 76 3.69 2.84 4.19
CA SER A 76 4.47 3.69 5.09
C SER A 76 5.70 4.27 4.40
N SER A 77 5.82 5.60 4.44
CA SER A 77 6.90 6.37 3.80
C SER A 77 8.24 6.28 4.54
N ASP A 78 8.28 5.62 5.70
CA ASP A 78 9.50 5.40 6.49
C ASP A 78 10.52 4.49 5.80
N ARG A 79 10.14 3.84 4.70
CA ARG A 79 10.99 2.89 3.96
C ARG A 79 11.62 3.47 2.69
N ASP A 80 11.17 4.63 2.23
CA ASP A 80 11.68 5.21 0.99
C ASP A 80 12.86 6.14 1.29
N THR A 81 14.04 5.76 0.78
CA THR A 81 15.28 6.52 0.95
C THR A 81 15.52 7.36 -0.30
N LEU A 82 15.83 8.65 -0.10
CA LEU A 82 16.14 9.54 -1.21
C LEU A 82 17.37 9.06 -2.00
N GLY A 83 17.32 9.25 -3.32
CA GLY A 83 18.42 8.90 -4.22
C GLY A 83 18.49 7.42 -4.60
N GLN A 84 17.46 6.64 -4.28
CA GLN A 84 17.31 5.24 -4.71
C GLN A 84 16.32 5.12 -5.87
N ASP A 85 16.52 4.10 -6.69
CA ASP A 85 15.60 3.74 -7.76
C ASP A 85 14.56 2.74 -7.25
N TYR A 86 13.30 2.97 -7.63
CA TYR A 86 12.18 2.13 -7.23
C TYR A 86 11.33 1.77 -8.45
N TRP A 87 10.92 0.51 -8.53
CA TRP A 87 9.96 0.03 -9.52
C TRP A 87 8.59 -0.14 -8.86
N TYR A 88 7.54 0.34 -9.53
CA TYR A 88 6.16 0.26 -9.05
C TYR A 88 5.31 -0.45 -10.08
N GLY A 89 4.42 -1.33 -9.62
CA GLY A 89 3.43 -2.00 -10.45
C GLY A 89 2.09 -2.03 -9.72
N PHE A 90 1.02 -1.69 -10.44
CA PHE A 90 -0.35 -1.83 -9.98
C PHE A 90 -1.27 -2.03 -11.18
N SER A 91 -2.50 -2.46 -10.92
CA SER A 91 -3.54 -2.60 -11.93
C SER A 91 -4.79 -1.87 -11.51
N ILE A 92 -5.47 -1.24 -12.46
CA ILE A 92 -6.73 -0.53 -12.23
C ILE A 92 -7.80 -1.17 -13.10
N TYR A 93 -8.99 -1.35 -12.51
CA TYR A 93 -10.21 -1.60 -13.24
C TYR A 93 -11.04 -0.31 -13.27
N ILE A 94 -11.50 0.07 -14.45
CA ILE A 94 -12.40 1.20 -14.66
C ILE A 94 -13.75 0.61 -15.13
N PRO A 95 -14.87 0.85 -14.42
CA PRO A 95 -16.19 0.41 -14.87
C PRO A 95 -16.57 0.99 -16.24
N GLU A 96 -17.34 0.25 -17.04
CA GLU A 96 -17.74 0.72 -18.39
C GLU A 96 -18.61 1.98 -18.37
N GLU A 97 -19.38 2.18 -17.31
CA GLU A 97 -20.34 3.28 -17.13
C GLU A 97 -19.72 4.52 -16.47
N TRP A 98 -18.39 4.64 -16.48
CA TRP A 98 -17.66 5.74 -15.83
C TRP A 98 -17.49 6.96 -16.74
#